data_AF-A0A7C2VBK7-F1
#
_entry.id   AF-A0A7C2VBK7-F1
#
_cell.length_a   1.000
_cell.length_b   1.000
_cell.length_c   1.000
_cell.angle_alpha   90.00
_cell.angle_beta   90.00
_cell.angle_gamma   90.00
#
_symmetry.space_group_name_H-M   'P 1'
#
loop_
_entity.id
_entity.type
_entity.pdbx_description
1 polymer ?
#
loop_
_entity_poly.entity_id
_entity_poly.type
_entity_poly.pdbx_seq_one_letter_code
_entity_poly.pdbx_strand_id
1 'polypeptide(L)'
;MSYKPYKEDDLVQLSALQHFAFCERQCALIHIEQIWSENMFTAEGKIMHERVDTSKSESRGAVRMEFSVPLRSLRLGLTGKADVVEYHRQDDGTWLPFPVEYKRGKPKADDCDKVQL
;
A
#
# COMPACT_ATOMS: atom_id res chain seq x y z
N MET A 1 13.13 -9.43 -23.94
CA MET A 1 12.79 -8.00 -23.91
C MET A 1 13.58 -7.37 -22.77
N SER A 2 14.57 -6.52 -23.04
CA SER A 2 15.36 -5.87 -21.98
C SER A 2 14.55 -4.70 -21.44
N TYR A 3 14.07 -4.81 -20.19
CA TYR A 3 13.33 -3.73 -19.54
C TYR A 3 14.32 -2.67 -19.08
N LYS A 4 14.17 -1.43 -19.57
CA LYS A 4 14.90 -0.28 -19.05
C LYS A 4 14.24 0.14 -17.72
N PRO A 5 14.97 0.19 -16.60
CA PRO A 5 14.39 0.61 -15.33
C PRO A 5 13.97 2.09 -15.40
N TYR A 6 12.88 2.41 -14.71
CA TYR A 6 12.42 3.78 -14.48
C TYR A 6 13.40 4.52 -13.56
N LYS A 7 13.50 5.85 -13.72
CA LYS A 7 14.21 6.70 -12.77
C LYS A 7 13.32 6.99 -11.57
N GLU A 8 13.91 7.48 -10.49
CA GLU A 8 13.15 7.82 -9.26
C GLU A 8 12.11 8.92 -9.51
N ASP A 9 12.44 9.92 -10.32
CA ASP A 9 11.52 11.01 -10.69
C ASP A 9 10.35 10.55 -11.57
N ASP A 10 10.45 9.35 -12.16
CA ASP A 10 9.40 8.75 -12.99
C ASP A 10 8.47 7.83 -12.18
N LEU A 11 8.70 7.64 -10.87
CA LEU A 11 7.91 6.72 -10.06
C LEU A 11 6.55 7.31 -9.69
N VAL A 12 5.51 6.49 -9.86
CA VAL A 12 4.13 6.83 -9.49
C VAL A 12 3.77 6.17 -8.17
N GLN A 13 2.98 6.86 -7.36
CA GLN A 13 2.44 6.30 -6.11
C GLN A 13 1.55 5.09 -6.40
N LEU A 14 1.74 3.98 -5.67
CA LEU A 14 0.92 2.78 -5.79
C LEU A 14 -0.58 3.09 -5.59
N SER A 15 -0.89 4.03 -4.69
CA SER A 15 -2.26 4.50 -4.46
C SER A 15 -2.89 5.17 -5.68
N ALA A 16 -2.10 5.73 -6.60
CA ALA A 16 -2.61 6.31 -7.84
C ALA A 16 -3.27 5.27 -8.74
N LEU A 17 -2.80 4.01 -8.73
CA LEU A 17 -3.41 2.94 -9.52
C LEU A 17 -4.84 2.65 -9.06
N GLN A 18 -5.07 2.59 -7.74
CA GLN A 18 -6.40 2.42 -7.16
C GLN A 18 -7.30 3.63 -7.41
N HIS A 19 -6.78 4.86 -7.23
CA HIS A 19 -7.56 6.07 -7.52
C HIS A 19 -7.96 6.15 -8.99
N PHE A 20 -7.06 5.76 -9.90
CA PHE A 20 -7.35 5.73 -11.34
C PHE A 20 -8.41 4.67 -11.67
N ALA A 21 -8.26 3.46 -11.14
CA ALA A 21 -9.22 2.37 -11.32
C ALA A 21 -10.62 2.72 -10.77
N PHE A 22 -10.69 3.46 -9.67
CA PHE A 22 -11.95 3.95 -9.11
C PHE A 22 -12.54 5.11 -9.94
N CYS A 23 -11.74 6.14 -10.24
CA CYS A 23 -12.15 7.28 -11.05
C CYS A 23 -10.94 8.11 -11.52
N GLU A 24 -10.70 8.18 -12.83
CA GLU A 24 -9.62 8.98 -13.44
C GLU A 24 -9.65 10.45 -12.99
N ARG A 25 -10.85 11.04 -12.91
CA ARG A 25 -11.03 12.42 -12.44
C ARG A 25 -10.58 12.59 -10.98
N GLN A 26 -10.91 11.63 -10.12
CA GLN A 26 -10.47 11.67 -8.72
C GLN A 26 -8.95 11.50 -8.64
N CYS A 27 -8.37 10.60 -9.43
CA CYS A 27 -6.93 10.41 -9.52
C CYS A 27 -6.20 11.71 -9.90
N ALA A 28 -6.68 12.42 -10.92
CA ALA A 28 -6.09 13.70 -11.33
C ALA A 28 -6.21 14.76 -10.23
N LEU A 29 -7.38 14.88 -9.58
CA LEU A 29 -7.53 15.80 -8.45
C LEU A 29 -6.53 15.52 -7.33
N ILE A 30 -6.32 14.25 -6.98
CA ILE A 30 -5.44 13.87 -5.87
C ILE A 30 -3.96 14.00 -6.25
N HIS A 31 -3.56 13.43 -7.39
CA HIS A 31 -2.14 13.26 -7.73
C HIS A 31 -1.55 14.34 -8.63
N ILE A 32 -2.39 15.08 -9.38
CA ILE A 32 -1.94 16.20 -10.23
C ILE A 32 -2.24 17.52 -9.53
N GLU A 33 -3.51 17.76 -9.18
CA GLU A 33 -3.95 19.04 -8.60
C GLU A 33 -3.67 19.15 -7.09
N GLN A 34 -3.26 18.04 -6.44
CA GLN A 34 -3.00 17.96 -4.99
C GLN A 34 -4.21 18.39 -4.13
N ILE A 35 -5.42 18.11 -4.62
CA ILE A 35 -6.69 18.38 -3.95
C ILE A 35 -7.16 17.10 -3.27
N TRP A 36 -7.13 17.09 -1.94
CA TRP A 36 -7.68 16.03 -1.10
C TRP A 36 -8.77 16.58 -0.17
N SER A 37 -9.91 15.91 -0.12
CA SER A 37 -10.99 16.20 0.83
C SER A 37 -11.20 15.00 1.73
N GLU A 38 -10.92 15.16 3.02
CA GLU A 38 -11.19 14.12 4.02
C GLU A 38 -12.70 13.99 4.22
N ASN A 39 -13.19 12.76 4.18
CA ASN A 39 -14.51 12.37 4.65
C ASN A 39 -14.38 11.48 5.90
N MET A 40 -15.52 11.18 6.53
CA MET A 40 -15.57 10.36 7.75
C MET A 40 -14.86 8.99 7.58
N PHE A 41 -15.04 8.32 6.45
CA PHE A 41 -14.44 7.01 6.20
C PHE A 41 -12.91 7.09 6.03
N THR A 42 -12.41 8.13 5.36
CA THR A 42 -10.96 8.36 5.23
C THR A 42 -10.32 8.77 6.56
N ALA A 43 -11.05 9.53 7.39
CA ALA A 43 -10.58 9.92 8.72
C ALA A 43 -10.53 8.72 9.68
N GLU A 44 -11.56 7.86 9.66
CA GLU A 44 -11.56 6.61 10.43
C GLU A 44 -10.46 5.65 9.98
N GLY A 45 -10.25 5.53 8.67
CA GLY A 45 -9.13 4.77 8.10
C GLY A 45 -7.80 5.28 8.63
N LYS A 46 -7.56 6.59 8.55
CA LYS A 46 -6.34 7.23 9.08
C LYS A 46 -6.10 6.95 10.55
N ILE A 47 -7.12 7.06 11.42
CA ILE A 47 -7.01 6.72 12.84
C ILE A 47 -6.69 5.23 13.05
N MET A 48 -7.22 4.35 12.21
CA MET A 48 -6.88 2.93 12.23
C MET A 48 -5.41 2.70 11.86
N HIS A 49 -4.94 3.32 10.78
CA HIS A 49 -3.54 3.24 10.35
C HIS A 49 -2.58 3.87 11.39
N GLU A 50 -2.94 4.97 12.04
CA GLU A 50 -2.11 5.61 13.08
C GLU A 50 -1.88 4.69 14.29
N ARG A 51 -2.88 3.88 14.68
CA ARG A 51 -2.72 2.87 15.74
C ARG A 51 -1.79 1.73 15.34
N VAL A 52 -1.84 1.36 14.06
CA VAL A 52 -0.98 0.33 13.45
C VAL A 52 0.46 0.85 13.33
N ASP A 53 0.65 2.13 13.03
CA ASP A 53 1.96 2.80 12.91
C ASP A 53 2.69 2.98 14.25
N THR A 54 2.03 2.78 15.39
CA THR A 54 2.65 3.01 16.71
C THR A 54 3.61 1.89 17.13
N SER A 55 3.44 0.67 16.62
CA SER A 55 4.38 -0.44 16.78
C SER A 55 5.29 -0.50 15.55
N LYS A 56 6.61 -0.34 15.70
CA LYS A 56 7.55 -0.41 14.56
C LYS A 56 7.69 -1.84 14.01
N SER A 57 7.42 -2.83 14.85
CA SER A 57 7.39 -4.24 14.49
C SER A 57 6.79 -5.04 15.64
N GLU A 58 6.00 -6.06 15.34
CA GLU A 58 5.58 -7.08 16.31
C GLU A 58 6.10 -8.45 15.86
N SER A 59 6.50 -9.31 16.79
CA SER A 59 6.90 -10.69 16.48
C SER A 59 6.14 -11.66 17.37
N ARG A 60 5.50 -12.65 16.76
CA ARG A 60 4.76 -13.73 17.44
C ARG A 60 5.13 -15.06 16.80
N GLY A 61 6.05 -15.77 17.44
CA GLY A 61 6.49 -17.11 16.99
C GLY A 61 7.10 -17.08 15.59
N ALA A 62 6.42 -17.67 14.62
CA ALA A 62 6.86 -17.80 13.23
C ALA A 62 6.41 -16.64 12.32
N VAL A 63 5.75 -15.62 12.87
CA VAL A 63 5.29 -14.44 12.12
C VAL A 63 5.89 -13.16 12.72
N ARG A 64 6.48 -12.34 11.86
CA ARG A 64 6.92 -10.97 12.18
C ARG A 64 6.11 -10.00 11.35
N MET A 65 5.54 -8.98 11.99
CA MET A 65 4.81 -7.90 11.32
C MET A 65 5.68 -6.65 11.32
N GLU A 66 5.77 -6.01 10.16
CA GLU A 66 6.26 -4.64 10.04
C GLU A 66 5.16 -3.76 9.52
N PHE A 67 5.12 -2.55 10.05
CA PHE A 67 4.12 -1.56 9.72
C PHE A 67 4.77 -0.42 8.95
N SER A 68 4.00 0.32 8.16
CA SER A 68 4.51 1.48 7.44
C SER A 68 5.68 1.19 6.49
N VAL A 69 5.68 0.03 5.82
CA VAL A 69 6.84 -0.43 5.04
C VAL A 69 6.94 0.34 3.72
N PRO A 70 8.02 1.11 3.48
CA PRO A 70 8.21 1.81 2.21
C PRO A 70 8.50 0.81 1.09
N LEU A 71 7.81 0.96 -0.04
CA LEU A 71 7.94 0.10 -1.22
C LEU A 71 8.52 0.89 -2.40
N ARG A 72 9.41 0.25 -3.17
CA ARG A 72 9.96 0.81 -4.41
C ARG A 72 10.19 -0.27 -5.45
N SER A 73 9.73 -0.02 -6.67
CA SER A 73 9.97 -0.89 -7.83
C SER A 73 10.37 -0.06 -9.05
N LEU A 74 11.68 0.03 -9.32
CA LEU A 74 12.21 0.67 -10.53
C LEU A 74 11.85 -0.11 -11.81
N ARG A 75 11.50 -1.40 -11.68
CA ARG A 75 11.07 -2.22 -12.82
C ARG A 75 9.65 -1.86 -13.25
N LEU A 76 8.76 -1.58 -12.29
CA LEU A 76 7.35 -1.26 -12.56
C LEU A 76 7.07 0.25 -12.58
N GLY A 77 8.01 1.09 -12.16
CA GLY A 77 7.80 2.53 -12.06
C GLY A 77 6.92 2.93 -10.87
N LEU A 78 6.98 2.17 -9.76
CA LEU A 78 6.09 2.35 -8.62
C LEU A 78 6.84 2.66 -7.32
N THR A 79 6.25 3.52 -6.50
CA THR A 79 6.66 3.82 -5.12
C THR A 79 5.42 3.82 -4.22
N GLY A 80 5.58 3.60 -2.93
CA GLY A 80 4.44 3.64 -2.01
C GLY A 80 4.80 3.20 -0.60
N LYS A 81 3.75 2.95 0.19
CA LYS A 81 3.85 2.49 1.58
C LYS A 81 2.83 1.37 1.75
N ALA A 82 3.28 0.19 2.17
CA ALA A 82 2.39 -0.86 2.64
C ALA A 82 2.04 -0.58 4.10
N ASP A 83 0.77 -0.74 4.45
CA ASP A 83 0.34 -0.58 5.82
C ASP A 83 0.97 -1.64 6.71
N VAL A 84 0.88 -2.91 6.30
CA VAL A 84 1.45 -4.05 7.02
C VAL A 84 2.10 -5.02 6.05
N VAL A 85 3.27 -5.54 6.43
CA VAL A 85 3.90 -6.69 5.80
C VAL A 85 4.12 -7.75 6.86
N GLU A 86 3.51 -8.91 6.65
CA GLU A 86 3.78 -10.09 7.44
C GLU A 86 4.96 -10.85 6.83
N TYR A 87 5.94 -11.18 7.64
CA TYR A 87 7.05 -12.03 7.28
C TYR A 87 6.80 -13.39 7.93
N HIS A 88 6.67 -14.43 7.11
CA HIS A 88 6.38 -15.79 7.54
C HIS A 88 7.64 -16.63 7.49
N ARG A 89 8.04 -17.21 8.61
CA ARG A 89 9.23 -18.06 8.69
C ARG A 89 8.97 -19.38 7.96
N GLN A 90 9.81 -19.66 6.98
CA GLN A 90 9.79 -20.90 6.20
C GLN A 90 10.60 -22.01 6.90
N ASP A 91 10.41 -23.26 6.46
CA ASP A 91 11.11 -24.43 7.01
C ASP A 91 12.64 -24.35 6.86
N ASP A 92 13.11 -23.67 5.81
CA ASP A 92 14.54 -23.41 5.57
C ASP A 92 15.12 -22.26 6.42
N GLY A 93 14.28 -21.64 7.27
CA GLY A 93 14.63 -20.54 8.14
C GLY A 93 14.58 -19.15 7.49
N THR A 94 14.25 -19.05 6.20
CA THR A 94 14.05 -17.77 5.52
C THR A 94 12.72 -17.12 5.91
N TRP A 95 12.59 -15.82 5.64
CA TRP A 95 11.37 -15.06 5.88
C TRP A 95 10.72 -14.69 4.55
N LEU A 96 9.48 -15.11 4.33
CA LEU A 96 8.70 -14.78 3.15
C LEU A 96 7.81 -13.55 3.44
N PRO A 97 8.01 -12.40 2.77
CA PRO A 97 7.14 -11.24 2.94
C PRO A 97 5.78 -11.48 2.28
N PHE A 98 4.73 -11.05 2.96
CA PHE A 98 3.34 -11.12 2.54
C PHE A 98 2.65 -9.79 2.85
N PRO A 99 2.32 -8.95 1.85
CA PRO A 99 1.65 -7.68 2.09
C PRO A 99 0.22 -7.92 2.58
N VAL A 100 -0.20 -7.15 3.58
CA VAL A 100 -1.53 -7.23 4.18
C VAL A 100 -2.17 -5.85 4.20
N GLU A 101 -3.32 -5.75 3.53
CA GLU A 101 -4.17 -4.56 3.53
C GLU A 101 -5.32 -4.79 4.52
N TYR A 102 -5.35 -4.05 5.63
CA TYR A 102 -6.48 -4.08 6.55
C TYR A 102 -7.58 -3.14 6.07
N LYS A 103 -8.72 -3.68 5.65
CA LYS A 103 -9.94 -2.90 5.38
C LYS A 103 -10.95 -3.08 6.50
N ARG A 104 -11.49 -1.97 7.02
CA ARG A 104 -12.64 -1.98 7.94
C ARG A 104 -13.92 -1.69 7.13
N GLY A 105 -14.88 -2.61 7.14
CA GLY A 105 -16.18 -2.44 6.46
C GLY A 105 -16.44 -3.46 5.36
N LYS A 106 -17.48 -3.21 4.55
CA LYS A 106 -17.79 -4.07 3.40
C LYS A 106 -16.81 -3.78 2.25
N PRO A 107 -16.36 -4.81 1.51
CA PRO A 107 -15.61 -4.61 0.29
C PRO A 107 -16.38 -3.69 -0.67
N LYS A 108 -15.65 -2.89 -1.46
CA LYS A 108 -16.26 -2.20 -2.60
C LYS A 108 -16.84 -3.22 -3.58
N ALA A 109 -17.82 -2.78 -4.37
CA ALA A 109 -18.44 -3.63 -5.39
C ALA A 109 -17.50 -3.93 -6.56
N ASP A 110 -16.47 -3.11 -6.75
CA ASP A 110 -15.42 -3.27 -7.74
C ASP A 110 -14.11 -3.78 -7.11
N ASP A 111 -13.16 -4.16 -7.97
CA ASP A 111 -11.86 -4.68 -7.56
C ASP A 111 -10.80 -3.58 -7.41
N CYS A 112 -11.19 -2.30 -7.38
CA CYS A 112 -10.22 -1.20 -7.39
C CYS A 112 -9.26 -1.27 -6.17
N ASP A 113 -9.74 -1.70 -5.01
CA ASP A 113 -8.93 -1.87 -3.80
C ASP A 113 -7.91 -3.02 -3.93
N LYS A 114 -8.19 -4.04 -4.75
CA LYS A 114 -7.28 -5.19 -4.95
C LYS A 114 -6.07 -4.85 -5.81
N VAL A 115 -6.13 -3.76 -6.58
CA VAL A 115 -5.02 -3.33 -7.45
C VAL A 115 -3.74 -3.01 -6.66
N GLN A 116 -3.87 -2.77 -5.34
CA GLN A 116 -2.74 -2.49 -4.44
C GLN A 116 -2.08 -3.75 -3.85
N LEU A 117 -2.60 -4.96 -4.15
CA LEU A 117 -2.12 -6.25 -3.60
C LEU A 117 -1.46 -7.15 -4.66
#